data_AF-A0A934JQP4-F1
#
_entry.id   AF-A0A934JQP4-F1
#
_cell.length_a   1.000
_cell.length_b   1.000
_cell.length_c   1.000
_cell.angle_alpha   90.00
_cell.angle_beta   90.00
_cell.angle_gamma   90.00
#
_symmetry.space_group_name_H-M   'P 1'
#
loop_
_entity.id
_entity.type
_entity.pdbx_description
1 polymer ?
#
loop_
_entity_poly.entity_id
_entity_poly.type
_entity_poly.pdbx_seq_one_letter_code
_entity_poly.pdbx_strand_id
1 'polypeptide(L)'
;MPLRFGRQQQDATTTRAAAKQAARPAEAAGWVRRVYGERASALITELARMMRAAETEANVPRTEEPSEEPAGTDRQTLHDDLLELRNLMIAVDVSEDDHDRDLRLRAALSEAIGAASSLASASHNQPTAAYLRVAKPAIDRVLGAAGEPIA
;
A
#
# COMPACT_ATOMS: atom_id res chain seq x y z
N MET A 1 9.52 20.01 58.74
CA MET A 1 9.09 19.03 57.71
C MET A 1 8.17 19.75 56.74
N PRO A 2 8.58 19.90 55.46
CA PRO A 2 7.99 19.04 54.43
C PRO A 2 8.99 18.50 53.39
N LEU A 3 8.66 17.33 52.86
CA LEU A 3 9.38 16.58 51.82
C LEU A 3 9.10 17.21 50.44
N ARG A 4 10.16 17.55 49.69
CA ARG A 4 10.09 17.89 48.26
C ARG A 4 10.54 16.69 47.44
N PHE A 5 9.59 15.95 46.86
CA PHE A 5 9.87 15.01 45.76
C PHE A 5 9.43 15.66 44.46
N GLY A 6 10.37 16.31 43.79
CA GLY A 6 10.19 16.92 42.47
C GLY A 6 10.83 16.08 41.38
N ARG A 7 10.03 15.16 40.82
CA ARG A 7 9.97 14.76 39.40
C ARG A 7 11.19 15.15 38.53
N GLN A 8 12.14 14.23 38.35
CA GLN A 8 13.24 14.40 37.37
C GLN A 8 13.59 13.10 36.64
N GLN A 9 12.59 12.37 36.13
CA GLN A 9 12.82 11.17 35.30
C GLN A 9 11.80 11.04 34.14
N GLN A 10 11.54 12.11 33.36
CA GLN A 10 10.65 12.01 32.20
C GLN A 10 11.27 12.41 30.84
N ASP A 11 12.52 12.85 30.79
CA ASP A 11 13.11 13.36 29.54
C ASP A 11 13.91 12.33 28.71
N ALA A 12 14.32 11.19 29.30
CA ALA A 12 15.15 10.22 28.58
C ALA A 12 14.36 9.25 27.67
N THR A 13 13.07 9.02 27.96
CA THR A 13 12.23 8.07 27.22
C THR A 13 11.57 8.70 25.99
N THR A 14 11.27 10.00 26.04
CA THR A 14 10.58 10.71 24.95
C THR A 14 11.47 10.87 23.72
N THR A 15 12.76 11.14 23.91
CA THR A 15 13.70 11.34 22.79
C THR A 15 14.00 10.04 22.04
N ARG A 16 14.05 8.88 22.72
CA ARG A 16 14.29 7.57 22.07
C ARG A 16 13.07 7.08 21.28
N ALA A 17 11.86 7.36 21.78
CA ALA A 17 10.62 7.04 21.07
C ALA A 17 10.45 7.91 19.80
N ALA A 18 10.73 9.21 19.91
CA ALA A 18 10.69 10.15 18.78
C ALA A 18 11.77 9.85 17.72
N ALA A 19 12.99 9.48 18.13
CA ALA A 19 14.05 9.06 17.21
C ALA A 19 13.70 7.75 16.46
N LYS A 20 13.09 6.76 17.14
CA LYS A 20 12.54 5.57 16.49
C LYS A 20 11.38 5.88 15.54
N GLN A 21 10.65 6.97 15.75
CA GLN A 21 9.50 7.38 14.92
C GLN A 21 9.94 8.15 13.67
N ALA A 22 11.02 8.94 13.78
CA ALA A 22 11.60 9.68 12.67
C ALA A 22 12.53 8.84 11.77
N ALA A 23 13.10 7.74 12.27
CA ALA A 23 13.87 6.77 11.45
C ALA A 23 12.98 5.79 10.67
N ARG A 24 11.73 5.59 11.12
CA ARG A 24 10.75 4.66 10.54
C ARG A 24 10.38 4.91 9.07
N PRO A 25 10.28 6.15 8.53
CA PRO A 25 9.92 6.34 7.12
C PRO A 25 11.06 6.02 6.15
N ALA A 26 12.33 6.28 6.53
CA ALA A 26 13.47 5.98 5.67
C ALA A 26 13.83 4.48 5.65
N GLU A 27 13.66 3.77 6.77
CA GLU A 27 13.78 2.31 6.82
C GLU A 27 12.56 1.58 6.22
N ALA A 28 11.41 2.25 6.13
CA ALA A 28 10.24 1.73 5.44
C ALA A 28 10.36 1.94 3.92
N ALA A 29 11.00 3.01 3.45
CA ALA A 29 11.25 3.17 2.02
C ALA A 29 12.25 2.11 1.53
N GLY A 30 11.79 1.18 0.68
CA GLY A 30 12.64 0.18 0.02
C GLY A 30 12.89 -1.12 0.79
N TRP A 31 12.17 -1.39 1.89
CA TRP A 31 12.25 -2.71 2.56
C TRP A 31 11.73 -3.83 1.65
N VAL A 32 10.68 -3.57 0.86
CA VAL A 32 10.15 -4.52 -0.13
C VAL A 32 11.22 -4.91 -1.14
N ARG A 33 11.99 -3.94 -1.65
CA ARG A 33 13.11 -4.20 -2.58
C ARG A 33 14.19 -5.05 -1.94
N ARG A 34 14.52 -4.77 -0.67
CA ARG A 34 15.55 -5.51 0.09
C ARG A 34 15.14 -6.95 0.36
N VAL A 35 13.87 -7.18 0.73
CA VAL A 35 13.37 -8.51 1.14
C VAL A 35 12.92 -9.33 -0.06
N TYR A 36 12.12 -8.76 -0.95
CA TYR A 36 11.47 -9.48 -2.06
C TYR A 36 12.06 -9.17 -3.45
N GLY A 37 13.05 -8.27 -3.53
CA GLY A 37 13.78 -7.95 -4.75
C GLY A 37 13.18 -6.82 -5.60
N GLU A 38 13.88 -6.49 -6.68
CA GLU A 38 13.54 -5.37 -7.58
C GLU A 38 12.15 -5.51 -8.21
N ARG A 39 11.75 -6.73 -8.61
CA ARG A 39 10.46 -6.95 -9.26
C ARG A 39 9.29 -6.63 -8.32
N ALA A 40 9.37 -7.03 -7.05
CA ALA A 40 8.35 -6.70 -6.06
C ALA A 40 8.26 -5.18 -5.83
N SER A 41 9.40 -4.49 -5.78
CA SER A 41 9.44 -3.03 -5.67
C SER A 41 8.82 -2.33 -6.89
N ALA A 42 9.08 -2.86 -8.09
CA ALA A 42 8.49 -2.34 -9.33
C ALA A 42 6.97 -2.51 -9.33
N LEU A 43 6.47 -3.68 -8.93
CA LEU A 43 5.02 -3.94 -8.82
C LEU A 43 4.34 -2.96 -7.85
N ILE A 44 4.94 -2.70 -6.67
CA ILE A 44 4.44 -1.70 -5.73
C ILE A 44 4.38 -0.29 -6.36
N THR A 45 5.40 0.08 -7.14
CA THR A 45 5.45 1.37 -7.84
C THR A 45 4.37 1.47 -8.93
N GLU A 46 4.16 0.39 -9.69
CA GLU A 46 3.12 0.30 -10.71
C GLU A 46 1.71 0.38 -10.10
N LEU A 47 1.47 -0.28 -8.95
CA LEU A 47 0.23 -0.15 -8.20
C LEU A 47 -0.06 1.32 -7.83
N ALA A 48 0.93 2.03 -7.30
CA ALA A 48 0.80 3.45 -6.97
C ALA A 48 0.57 4.34 -8.21
N ARG A 49 1.12 3.97 -9.37
CA ARG A 49 0.89 4.68 -10.64
C ARG A 49 -0.53 4.44 -11.14
N MET A 50 -1.01 3.19 -11.13
CA MET A 50 -2.36 2.83 -11.54
C MET A 50 -3.42 3.52 -10.68
N MET A 51 -3.22 3.57 -9.36
CA MET A 51 -4.16 4.24 -8.47
C MET A 51 -4.27 5.75 -8.74
N ARG A 52 -3.14 6.43 -8.94
CA ARG A 52 -3.14 7.86 -9.30
C ARG A 52 -3.81 8.12 -10.65
N ALA A 53 -3.60 7.24 -11.63
CA ALA A 53 -4.27 7.34 -12.92
C ALA A 53 -5.79 7.19 -12.79
N ALA A 54 -6.24 6.17 -12.05
CA ALA A 54 -7.66 5.91 -11.81
C ALA A 54 -8.35 7.05 -11.03
N GLU A 55 -7.67 7.63 -10.04
CA GLU A 55 -8.17 8.81 -9.32
C GLU A 55 -8.29 10.04 -10.22
N THR A 56 -7.30 10.26 -11.09
CA THR A 56 -7.33 11.36 -12.06
C THR A 56 -8.52 11.19 -13.00
N GLU A 57 -8.74 9.99 -13.52
CA GLU A 57 -9.88 9.67 -14.40
C GLU A 57 -11.23 9.90 -13.71
N ALA A 58 -11.38 9.44 -12.47
CA ALA A 58 -12.64 9.58 -11.73
C ALA A 58 -13.00 11.04 -11.40
N ASN A 59 -12.02 11.94 -11.38
CA ASN A 59 -12.22 13.37 -11.14
C ASN A 59 -12.51 14.17 -12.43
N VAL A 60 -12.46 13.56 -13.62
CA VAL A 60 -12.81 14.23 -14.88
C VAL A 60 -14.34 14.42 -14.97
N PRO A 61 -14.85 15.66 -15.09
CA PRO A 61 -16.28 15.91 -15.29
C PRO A 61 -16.77 15.23 -16.59
N ARG A 62 -17.77 14.35 -16.47
CA ARG A 62 -18.37 13.67 -17.62
C ARG A 62 -19.29 14.62 -18.40
N THR A 63 -18.72 15.44 -19.26
CA THR A 63 -19.43 16.18 -20.33
C THR A 63 -19.30 15.50 -21.70
N GLU A 64 -18.42 14.51 -21.83
CA GLU A 64 -18.21 13.75 -23.07
C GLU A 64 -18.62 12.29 -22.89
N GLU A 65 -19.08 11.67 -24.00
CA GLU A 65 -19.45 10.26 -24.04
C GLU A 65 -18.31 9.38 -23.51
N PRO A 66 -18.61 8.29 -22.78
CA PRO A 66 -17.58 7.40 -22.26
C PRO A 66 -16.77 6.84 -23.42
N SER A 67 -15.47 7.19 -23.46
CA SER A 67 -14.52 6.62 -24.42
C SER A 67 -14.55 5.09 -24.33
N GLU A 68 -14.64 4.41 -25.48
CA GLU A 68 -14.61 2.94 -25.56
C GLU A 68 -13.24 2.37 -25.17
N GLU A 69 -12.18 3.19 -25.18
CA GLU A 69 -10.86 2.78 -24.75
C GLU A 69 -10.71 2.92 -23.23
N PRO A 70 -10.39 1.83 -22.49
CA PRO A 70 -10.13 1.92 -21.06
C PRO A 70 -8.84 2.71 -20.83
N ALA A 71 -8.99 3.97 -20.45
CA ALA A 71 -7.88 4.85 -20.11
C ALA A 71 -7.31 4.49 -18.73
N GLY A 72 -6.47 3.46 -18.67
CA GLY A 72 -5.30 3.48 -17.78
C GLY A 72 -5.26 2.53 -16.59
N THR A 73 -6.30 1.74 -16.31
CA THR A 73 -6.16 0.58 -15.41
C THR A 73 -6.84 -0.64 -16.02
N ASP A 74 -6.04 -1.51 -16.64
CA ASP A 74 -6.54 -2.82 -17.00
C ASP A 74 -6.76 -3.64 -15.71
N ARG A 75 -8.04 -3.93 -15.42
CA ARG A 75 -8.48 -4.64 -14.22
C ARG A 75 -7.82 -6.01 -14.11
N GLN A 76 -7.58 -6.64 -15.27
CA GLN A 76 -6.90 -7.92 -15.34
C GLN A 76 -5.43 -7.76 -14.97
N THR A 77 -4.73 -6.80 -15.57
CA THR A 77 -3.36 -6.43 -15.19
C THR A 77 -3.21 -6.14 -13.69
N LEU A 78 -4.13 -5.37 -13.07
CA LEU A 78 -4.09 -5.11 -11.63
C LEU A 78 -4.17 -6.40 -10.79
N HIS A 79 -5.10 -7.30 -11.15
CA HIS A 79 -5.25 -8.56 -10.44
C HIS A 79 -4.02 -9.45 -10.61
N ASP A 80 -3.48 -9.52 -11.83
CA ASP A 80 -2.31 -10.34 -12.15
C ASP A 80 -1.04 -9.82 -11.47
N ASP A 81 -0.84 -8.49 -11.41
CA ASP A 81 0.27 -7.86 -10.69
C ASP A 81 0.23 -8.17 -9.18
N LEU A 82 -0.97 -8.16 -8.58
CA LEU A 82 -1.15 -8.51 -7.16
C LEU A 82 -0.86 -10.00 -6.90
N LEU A 83 -1.26 -10.88 -7.83
CA LEU A 83 -0.92 -12.31 -7.76
C LEU A 83 0.57 -12.55 -7.94
N GLU A 84 1.22 -11.81 -8.84
CA GLU A 84 2.68 -11.89 -9.02
C GLU A 84 3.40 -11.48 -7.74
N LEU A 85 3.01 -10.36 -7.12
CA LEU A 85 3.57 -9.92 -5.85
C LEU A 85 3.41 -10.98 -4.77
N ARG A 86 2.24 -11.62 -4.68
CA ARG A 86 2.00 -12.72 -3.73
C ARG A 86 2.95 -13.89 -3.97
N ASN A 87 3.16 -14.28 -5.22
CA ASN A 87 4.06 -15.38 -5.57
C ASN A 87 5.51 -15.07 -5.19
N LEU A 88 5.97 -13.84 -5.42
CA LEU A 88 7.30 -13.40 -4.99
C LEU A 88 7.44 -13.46 -3.46
N MET A 89 6.42 -13.04 -2.71
CA MET A 89 6.44 -13.08 -1.25
C MET A 89 6.40 -14.50 -0.66
N ILE A 90 5.78 -15.47 -1.35
CA ILE A 90 5.76 -16.87 -0.90
C ILE A 90 7.13 -17.54 -1.07
N ALA A 91 7.91 -17.12 -2.08
CA ALA A 91 9.20 -17.72 -2.39
C ALA A 91 10.34 -17.31 -1.43
N VAL A 92 10.14 -16.29 -0.61
CA VAL A 92 11.17 -15.69 0.24
C VAL A 92 10.94 -16.06 1.70
N ASP A 93 12.02 -16.47 2.37
CA ASP A 93 12.06 -16.59 3.83
C ASP A 93 12.43 -15.23 4.44
N VAL A 94 11.54 -14.68 5.28
CA VAL A 94 11.68 -13.32 5.82
C VAL A 94 12.26 -13.38 7.23
N SER A 95 13.33 -12.61 7.48
CA SER A 95 13.96 -12.51 8.80
C SER A 95 13.02 -11.97 9.88
N GLU A 96 13.26 -12.33 11.14
CA GLU A 96 12.47 -11.85 12.29
C GLU A 96 12.36 -10.33 12.35
N ASP A 97 13.41 -9.59 11.95
CA ASP A 97 13.44 -8.13 11.93
C ASP A 97 12.36 -7.48 11.04
N ASP A 98 11.91 -8.20 10.00
CA ASP A 98 10.89 -7.74 9.04
C ASP A 98 9.56 -8.49 9.17
N HIS A 99 9.46 -9.45 10.10
CA HIS A 99 8.31 -10.35 10.21
C HIS A 99 6.97 -9.60 10.40
N ASP A 100 6.94 -8.61 11.28
CA ASP A 100 5.75 -7.79 11.50
C ASP A 100 5.35 -6.98 10.26
N ARG A 101 6.32 -6.56 9.44
CA ARG A 101 6.07 -5.81 8.19
C ARG A 101 5.55 -6.76 7.10
N ASP A 102 6.15 -7.95 6.99
CA ASP A 102 5.71 -9.02 6.10
C ASP A 102 4.27 -9.45 6.39
N LEU A 103 3.91 -9.70 7.66
CA LEU A 103 2.55 -10.06 8.04
C LEU A 103 1.52 -9.00 7.64
N ARG A 104 1.84 -7.72 7.85
CA ARG A 104 0.96 -6.61 7.45
C ARG A 104 0.83 -6.51 5.93
N LEU A 105 1.93 -6.67 5.20
CA LEU A 105 1.91 -6.64 3.73
C LEU A 105 1.12 -7.83 3.18
N ARG A 106 1.27 -9.03 3.72
CA ARG A 106 0.51 -10.22 3.32
C ARG A 106 -0.99 -10.06 3.57
N ALA A 107 -1.36 -9.50 4.72
CA ALA A 107 -2.75 -9.23 5.06
C ALA A 107 -3.36 -8.22 4.09
N ALA A 108 -2.70 -7.08 3.88
CA ALA A 108 -3.14 -6.05 2.94
C ALA A 108 -3.22 -6.59 1.50
N LEU A 109 -2.25 -7.39 1.08
CA LEU A 109 -2.22 -7.99 -0.26
C LEU A 109 -3.37 -8.97 -0.48
N SER A 110 -3.70 -9.78 0.52
CA SER A 110 -4.84 -10.71 0.44
C SER A 110 -6.17 -9.98 0.27
N GLU A 111 -6.36 -8.88 1.00
CA GLU A 111 -7.53 -8.00 0.85
C GLU A 111 -7.57 -7.35 -0.54
N ALA A 112 -6.43 -6.86 -1.04
CA ALA A 112 -6.32 -6.24 -2.35
C ALA A 112 -6.61 -7.23 -3.48
N ILE A 113 -6.12 -8.47 -3.41
CA ILE A 113 -6.42 -9.52 -4.38
C ILE A 113 -7.93 -9.81 -4.42
N GLY A 114 -8.57 -9.93 -3.24
CA GLY A 114 -10.02 -10.16 -3.16
C GLY A 114 -10.84 -9.02 -3.80
N ALA A 115 -10.44 -7.77 -3.55
CA ALA A 115 -11.06 -6.60 -4.14
C ALA A 115 -10.84 -6.54 -5.67
N ALA A 116 -9.62 -6.82 -6.14
CA ALA A 116 -9.27 -6.84 -7.55
C ALA A 116 -9.95 -7.98 -8.32
N SER A 117 -10.08 -9.16 -7.73
CA SER A 117 -10.79 -10.31 -8.33
C SER A 117 -12.29 -10.03 -8.51
N SER A 118 -12.91 -9.44 -7.47
CA SER A 118 -14.31 -9.00 -7.52
C SER A 118 -14.54 -7.97 -8.63
N LEU A 119 -13.55 -7.11 -8.86
CA LEU A 119 -13.56 -6.09 -9.91
C LEU A 119 -13.34 -6.68 -11.32
N ALA A 120 -12.37 -7.58 -11.48
CA ALA A 120 -12.09 -8.24 -12.77
C ALA A 120 -13.32 -9.01 -13.27
N SER A 121 -14.17 -9.48 -12.34
CA SER A 121 -15.42 -10.16 -12.63
C SER A 121 -16.60 -9.21 -12.95
N ALA A 122 -16.46 -7.90 -12.72
CA ALA A 122 -17.53 -6.92 -12.92
C ALA A 122 -17.56 -6.37 -14.36
N SER A 123 -18.77 -6.16 -14.91
CA SER A 123 -18.97 -5.71 -16.30
C SER A 123 -18.32 -4.35 -16.60
N HIS A 124 -17.76 -4.25 -17.81
CA HIS A 124 -16.91 -3.19 -18.34
C HIS A 124 -17.54 -1.79 -18.32
N ASN A 125 -18.88 -1.69 -18.38
CA ASN A 125 -19.57 -0.46 -18.80
C ASN A 125 -19.77 0.63 -17.73
N GLN A 126 -19.53 0.41 -16.45
CA GLN A 126 -19.87 1.42 -15.43
C GLN A 126 -19.03 1.61 -14.15
N PRO A 127 -17.93 0.91 -13.81
CA PRO A 127 -17.51 0.93 -12.41
C PRO A 127 -16.29 1.79 -12.03
N THR A 128 -15.69 2.72 -12.79
CA THR A 128 -14.45 3.42 -12.31
C THR A 128 -14.61 4.09 -10.93
N ALA A 129 -15.77 4.70 -10.64
CA ALA A 129 -16.04 5.28 -9.32
C ALA A 129 -16.39 4.25 -8.23
N ALA A 130 -17.04 3.14 -8.59
CA ALA A 130 -17.33 2.04 -7.67
C ALA A 130 -16.06 1.22 -7.36
N TYR A 131 -15.20 1.06 -8.37
CA TYR A 131 -13.85 0.51 -8.32
C TYR A 131 -13.01 1.27 -7.29
N LEU A 132 -12.93 2.60 -7.40
CA LEU A 132 -12.18 3.40 -6.44
C LEU A 132 -12.73 3.27 -5.02
N ARG A 133 -14.04 3.07 -4.80
CA ARG A 133 -14.56 2.90 -3.43
C ARG A 133 -14.11 1.60 -2.76
N VAL A 134 -13.87 0.54 -3.54
CA VAL A 134 -13.60 -0.81 -3.02
C VAL A 134 -12.12 -1.17 -3.11
N ALA A 135 -11.48 -0.93 -4.25
CA ALA A 135 -10.09 -1.32 -4.49
C ALA A 135 -9.09 -0.30 -3.94
N LYS A 136 -9.38 1.01 -4.01
CA LYS A 136 -8.46 2.06 -3.51
C LYS A 136 -8.09 1.84 -2.05
N PRO A 137 -9.02 1.65 -1.09
CA PRO A 137 -8.64 1.49 0.30
C PRO A 137 -7.79 0.24 0.55
N ALA A 138 -8.01 -0.82 -0.24
CA ALA A 138 -7.23 -2.06 -0.14
C ALA A 138 -5.82 -1.89 -0.71
N ILE A 139 -5.68 -1.20 -1.84
CA ILE A 139 -4.37 -0.91 -2.46
C ILE A 139 -3.60 0.12 -1.63
N ASP A 140 -4.26 1.14 -1.08
CA ASP A 140 -3.66 2.10 -0.14
C ASP A 140 -3.07 1.41 1.10
N ARG A 141 -3.72 0.34 1.60
CA ARG A 141 -3.17 -0.49 2.68
C ARG A 141 -1.92 -1.24 2.25
N VAL A 142 -1.87 -1.76 1.02
CA VAL A 142 -0.67 -2.40 0.46
C VAL A 142 0.47 -1.39 0.36
N LEU A 143 0.21 -0.19 -0.17
CA LEU A 143 1.20 0.88 -0.29
C LEU A 143 1.71 1.33 1.09
N GLY A 144 0.80 1.53 2.06
CA GLY A 144 1.17 1.87 3.43
C GLY A 144 1.98 0.77 4.13
N ALA A 145 1.67 -0.50 3.90
CA ALA A 145 2.44 -1.63 4.43
C ALA A 145 3.81 -1.77 3.74
N ALA A 146 3.89 -1.44 2.45
CA ALA A 146 5.14 -1.39 1.68
C ALA A 146 6.03 -0.20 2.09
N GLY A 147 5.53 0.74 2.88
CA GLY A 147 6.28 1.93 3.29
C GLY A 147 6.30 3.02 2.23
N GLU A 148 5.44 2.92 1.22
CA GLU A 148 5.27 3.96 0.20
C GLU A 148 4.42 5.11 0.76
N PRO A 149 4.75 6.37 0.40
CA PRO A 149 3.91 7.49 0.75
C PRO A 149 2.56 7.37 0.04
N ILE A 150 1.50 7.30 0.83
CA ILE A 150 0.12 7.42 0.34
C ILE A 150 -0.10 8.93 0.09
N ALA A 151 -0.26 9.31 -1.18
CA ALA A 151 -0.50 10.69 -1.60
C ALA A 151 -1.96 11.12 -1.37
#